data_AF-A0A7Y2TIX8-F1
#
_entry.id   AF-A0A7Y2TIX8-F1
#
_cell.length_a   1.000
_cell.length_b   1.000
_cell.length_c   1.000
_cell.angle_alpha   90.00
_cell.angle_beta   90.00
_cell.angle_gamma   90.00
#
_symmetry.space_group_name_H-M   'P 1'
#
loop_
_entity.id
_entity.type
_entity.pdbx_description
1 polymer ?
#
loop_
_entity_poly.entity_id
_entity_poly.type
_entity_poly.pdbx_seq_one_letter_code
_entity_poly.pdbx_strand_id
1 'polypeptide(L)'
;MNACKTNRATKNLTFEITTSQDYCGGAHPTDELVEDMLKPKPYTGTIYIHQSSVREDEGIQLQIEEGKANSSGLSTGTYYLYLTPKLNDPVTETNVSPKEQKRTECNLMHNKKSLSSFTIEEKSTNVSRNLHIICDPCMDPLP
;
A
#
# COMPACT_ATOMS: atom_id res chain seq x y z
N MET A 1 -3.57 -11.06 -43.69
CA MET A 1 -3.25 -10.17 -42.56
C MET A 1 -4.23 -10.50 -41.43
N ASN A 2 -3.90 -11.42 -40.54
CA ASN A 2 -4.79 -11.81 -39.44
C ASN A 2 -4.52 -10.91 -38.24
N ALA A 3 -5.35 -9.87 -38.09
CA ALA A 3 -5.40 -9.07 -36.87
C ALA A 3 -6.07 -9.89 -35.77
N CYS A 4 -5.26 -10.47 -34.88
CA CYS A 4 -5.76 -11.11 -33.67
C CYS A 4 -6.22 -10.00 -32.69
N LYS A 5 -7.51 -9.64 -32.73
CA LYS A 5 -8.12 -8.79 -31.71
C LYS A 5 -8.20 -9.59 -30.41
N THR A 6 -7.18 -9.44 -29.56
CA THR A 6 -7.26 -9.88 -28.17
C THR A 6 -8.28 -9.00 -27.47
N ASN A 7 -9.51 -9.49 -27.36
CA ASN A 7 -10.49 -8.94 -26.42
C ASN A 7 -9.92 -9.19 -25.01
N ARG A 8 -9.09 -8.28 -24.51
CA ARG A 8 -8.79 -8.19 -23.07
C ARG A 8 -10.11 -7.83 -22.40
N ALA A 9 -10.83 -8.84 -21.93
CA ALA A 9 -11.99 -8.63 -21.09
C ALA A 9 -11.56 -7.78 -19.89
N THR A 10 -12.10 -6.57 -19.80
CA THR A 10 -11.96 -5.71 -18.64
C THR A 10 -12.63 -6.41 -17.46
N LYS A 11 -11.83 -6.95 -16.54
CA LYS A 11 -12.34 -7.65 -15.38
C LYS A 11 -12.80 -6.66 -14.34
N ASN A 12 -14.01 -6.88 -13.82
CA ASN A 12 -14.50 -6.19 -12.65
C ASN A 12 -14.06 -7.00 -11.42
N LEU A 13 -13.34 -6.34 -10.51
CA LEU A 13 -12.87 -6.90 -9.25
C LEU A 13 -13.49 -6.10 -8.11
N THR A 14 -14.04 -6.82 -7.14
CA THR A 14 -14.43 -6.23 -5.85
C THR A 14 -13.27 -6.35 -4.88
N PHE A 15 -12.90 -5.23 -4.26
CA PHE A 15 -11.87 -5.16 -3.24
C PHE A 15 -12.51 -5.14 -1.86
N GLU A 16 -11.92 -5.89 -0.93
CA GLU A 16 -12.22 -5.89 0.48
C GLU A 16 -10.93 -5.60 1.27
N ILE A 17 -10.78 -4.36 1.73
CA ILE A 17 -9.57 -3.89 2.39
C ILE A 17 -9.87 -3.59 3.85
N THR A 18 -9.08 -4.18 4.72
CA THR A 18 -9.04 -3.84 6.14
C THR A 18 -7.66 -3.33 6.49
N THR A 19 -7.56 -2.55 7.56
CA THR A 19 -6.29 -2.17 8.17
C THR A 19 -6.24 -2.64 9.62
N SER A 20 -5.04 -2.98 10.07
CA SER A 20 -4.66 -3.12 11.47
C SER A 20 -3.41 -2.27 11.69
N GLN A 21 -3.03 -1.98 12.92
CA GLN A 21 -1.85 -1.16 13.16
C GLN A 21 -1.14 -1.48 14.48
N ASP A 22 0.16 -1.20 14.52
CA ASP A 22 0.96 -1.21 15.75
C ASP A 22 0.70 0.03 16.59
N TYR A 23 0.90 -0.09 17.90
CA TYR A 23 0.90 1.04 18.82
C TYR A 23 2.24 1.80 18.77
N CYS A 24 2.16 3.13 18.54
CA CYS A 24 3.33 3.99 18.34
C CYS A 24 3.44 5.14 19.37
N GLY A 25 2.70 5.09 20.48
CA GLY A 25 2.54 6.20 21.42
C GLY A 25 3.62 6.37 22.52
N GLY A 26 4.71 5.59 22.49
CA GLY A 26 5.85 5.72 23.43
C GLY A 26 5.63 5.09 24.81
N ALA A 27 4.57 5.51 25.51
CA ALA A 27 4.21 4.92 26.81
C ALA A 27 3.68 3.49 26.65
N HIS A 28 3.92 2.63 27.65
CA HIS A 28 3.42 1.24 27.63
C HIS A 28 1.89 1.21 27.46
N PRO A 29 1.36 0.65 26.35
CA PRO A 29 -0.08 0.58 26.13
C PRO A 29 -0.70 -0.48 27.04
N THR A 30 -2.02 -0.40 27.25
CA THR A 30 -2.76 -1.50 27.85
C THR A 30 -2.90 -2.66 26.85
N ASP A 31 -3.00 -3.90 27.35
CA ASP A 31 -3.22 -5.07 26.49
C ASP A 31 -4.49 -4.92 25.63
N GLU A 32 -5.57 -4.37 26.22
CA GLU A 32 -6.82 -4.09 25.51
C GLU A 32 -6.64 -3.13 24.34
N LEU A 33 -5.80 -2.09 24.49
CA LEU A 33 -5.52 -1.15 23.42
C LEU A 33 -4.72 -1.83 22.30
N VAL A 34 -3.72 -2.63 22.64
CA VAL A 34 -2.94 -3.39 21.66
C VAL A 34 -3.85 -4.34 20.88
N GLU A 35 -4.71 -5.08 21.57
CA GLU A 35 -5.67 -6.00 20.94
C GLU A 35 -6.63 -5.27 19.99
N ASP A 36 -7.17 -4.11 20.38
CA ASP A 36 -8.05 -3.31 19.52
C ASP A 36 -7.33 -2.75 18.28
N MET A 37 -6.06 -2.37 18.40
CA MET A 37 -5.26 -1.87 17.28
C MET A 37 -4.87 -2.97 16.29
N LEU A 38 -4.63 -4.18 16.78
CA LEU A 38 -4.35 -5.35 15.95
C LEU A 38 -5.60 -5.91 15.26
N LYS A 39 -6.80 -5.57 15.74
CA LYS A 39 -8.05 -6.02 15.14
C LYS A 39 -8.26 -5.38 13.75
N PRO A 40 -8.44 -6.18 12.68
CA PRO A 40 -8.77 -5.66 11.36
C PRO A 40 -10.05 -4.80 11.35
N LYS A 41 -9.94 -3.58 10.83
CA LYS A 41 -11.06 -2.63 10.67
C LYS A 41 -11.23 -2.27 9.19
N PRO A 42 -12.46 -2.04 8.69
CA PRO A 42 -12.67 -1.62 7.31
C PRO A 42 -11.91 -0.33 6.98
N TYR A 43 -11.14 -0.34 5.89
CA TYR A 43 -10.33 0.82 5.50
C TYR A 43 -11.17 1.85 4.73
N THR A 44 -10.97 3.14 4.97
CA THR A 44 -11.52 4.22 4.15
C THR A 44 -10.41 5.16 3.75
N GLY A 45 -10.25 5.38 2.44
CA GLY A 45 -9.16 6.19 1.89
C GLY A 45 -8.68 5.66 0.54
N THR A 46 -7.58 6.22 0.05
CA THR A 46 -6.98 5.78 -1.21
C THR A 46 -5.98 4.65 -0.94
N ILE A 47 -5.99 3.62 -1.77
CA ILE A 47 -4.89 2.65 -1.90
C ILE A 47 -4.17 2.85 -3.22
N TYR A 48 -2.87 2.58 -3.21
CA TYR A 48 -2.00 2.63 -4.38
C TYR A 48 -1.60 1.20 -4.74
N ILE A 49 -1.87 0.83 -5.99
CA ILE A 49 -1.66 -0.52 -6.51
C ILE A 49 -0.59 -0.45 -7.60
N HIS A 50 0.47 -1.23 -7.47
CA HIS A 50 1.57 -1.29 -8.45
C HIS A 50 1.81 -2.74 -8.89
N GLN A 51 2.21 -2.96 -10.13
CA GLN A 51 2.72 -4.25 -10.60
C GLN A 51 4.20 -4.44 -10.27
N SER A 52 4.94 -3.33 -10.10
CA SER A 52 6.30 -3.36 -9.60
C SER A 52 6.35 -3.43 -8.07
N SER A 53 7.13 -4.36 -7.52
CA SER A 53 7.37 -4.48 -6.07
C SER A 53 8.19 -3.32 -5.51
N VAL A 54 8.80 -2.50 -6.37
CA VAL A 54 9.59 -1.32 -6.02
C VAL A 54 8.97 -0.03 -6.58
N ARG A 55 7.72 -0.10 -7.04
CA ARG A 55 6.93 1.02 -7.61
C ARG A 55 7.60 1.75 -8.77
N GLU A 56 8.29 1.04 -9.65
CA GLU A 56 8.89 1.66 -10.85
C GLU A 56 7.85 2.10 -11.90
N ASP A 57 6.64 1.55 -11.84
CA ASP A 57 5.49 1.93 -12.66
C ASP A 57 4.71 3.14 -12.11
N GLU A 58 3.75 3.63 -12.88
CA GLU A 58 2.85 4.74 -12.50
C GLU A 58 1.88 4.34 -11.39
N GLY A 59 1.55 3.05 -11.32
CA GLY A 59 0.56 2.52 -10.39
C GLY A 59 -0.88 2.94 -10.71
N ILE A 60 -1.79 2.51 -9.86
CA ILE A 60 -3.24 2.74 -9.96
C ILE A 60 -3.72 3.20 -8.60
N GLN A 61 -4.55 4.23 -8.58
CA GLN A 61 -5.20 4.72 -7.36
C GLN A 61 -6.61 4.15 -7.29
N LEU A 62 -6.98 3.57 -6.15
CA LEU A 62 -8.32 3.07 -5.91
C LEU A 62 -8.85 3.65 -4.61
N GLN A 63 -10.01 4.31 -4.69
CA GLN A 63 -10.70 4.82 -3.52
C GLN A 63 -11.48 3.68 -2.86
N ILE A 64 -11.21 3.44 -1.58
CA ILE A 64 -11.90 2.47 -0.73
C ILE A 64 -12.84 3.22 0.20
N GLU A 65 -14.09 2.76 0.28
CA GLU A 65 -15.10 3.25 1.21
C GLU A 65 -15.60 2.10 2.07
N GLU A 66 -15.49 2.24 3.40
CA GLU A 66 -15.91 1.21 4.36
C GLU A 66 -15.36 -0.20 4.03
N GLY A 67 -14.09 -0.22 3.64
CA GLY A 67 -13.35 -1.42 3.28
C GLY A 67 -13.69 -1.99 1.91
N LYS A 68 -14.51 -1.32 1.09
CA LYS A 68 -14.93 -1.85 -0.22
C LYS A 68 -14.61 -0.91 -1.37
N ALA A 69 -14.33 -1.50 -2.53
CA ALA A 69 -14.28 -0.79 -3.81
C ALA A 69 -14.52 -1.74 -4.97
N ASN A 70 -14.84 -1.18 -6.13
CA ASN A 70 -14.84 -1.92 -7.38
C ASN A 70 -13.82 -1.30 -8.33
N SER A 71 -13.00 -2.14 -8.95
CA SER A 71 -12.06 -1.71 -10.00
C SER A 71 -12.33 -2.51 -11.25
N SER A 72 -12.16 -1.87 -12.40
CA SER A 72 -12.14 -2.54 -13.70
C SER A 72 -10.80 -2.34 -14.39
N GLY A 73 -10.49 -3.18 -15.39
CA GLY A 73 -9.34 -2.96 -16.28
C GLY A 73 -7.98 -3.43 -15.76
N LEU A 74 -7.94 -4.09 -14.60
CA LEU A 74 -6.72 -4.76 -14.14
C LEU A 74 -6.47 -6.05 -14.94
N SER A 75 -5.26 -6.20 -15.46
CA SER A 75 -4.83 -7.43 -16.15
C SER A 75 -4.49 -8.54 -15.17
N THR A 76 -4.38 -9.77 -15.65
CA THR A 76 -3.79 -10.85 -14.85
C THR A 76 -2.35 -10.53 -14.49
N GLY A 77 -1.93 -10.88 -13.28
CA GLY A 77 -0.58 -10.63 -12.78
C GLY A 77 -0.54 -10.39 -11.28
N THR A 78 0.67 -10.20 -10.76
CA THR A 78 0.92 -9.86 -9.36
C THR A 78 0.91 -8.36 -9.16
N TYR A 79 0.28 -7.92 -8.08
CA TYR A 79 0.15 -6.53 -7.69
C TYR A 79 0.53 -6.36 -6.21
N TYR A 80 1.02 -5.18 -5.89
CA TYR A 80 1.53 -4.76 -4.59
C TYR A 80 0.72 -3.57 -4.09
N LEU A 81 0.35 -3.62 -2.82
CA LEU A 81 -0.53 -2.66 -2.19
C LEU A 81 0.23 -1.74 -1.25
N TYR A 82 -0.15 -0.46 -1.30
CA TYR A 82 0.42 0.58 -0.46
C TYR A 82 -0.65 1.59 -0.05
N LEU A 83 -0.45 2.26 1.09
CA LEU A 83 -1.35 3.30 1.61
C LEU A 83 -0.86 4.72 1.33
N THR A 84 0.40 4.87 0.94
CA THR A 84 0.99 6.18 0.64
C THR A 84 1.25 6.32 -0.85
N PRO A 85 1.19 7.55 -1.41
CA PRO A 85 1.60 7.78 -2.80
C PRO A 85 3.07 7.41 -3.00
N LYS A 86 3.42 7.08 -4.24
CA LYS A 86 4.82 6.88 -4.64
C LYS A 86 5.59 8.18 -4.41
N LEU A 87 6.69 8.11 -3.67
CA LEU A 87 7.64 9.22 -3.57
C LEU A 87 8.52 9.23 -4.82
N ASN A 88 8.76 10.42 -5.36
CA ASN A 88 9.80 10.60 -6.36
C ASN A 88 11.17 10.56 -5.67
N ASP A 89 12.19 10.10 -6.40
CA ASP A 89 13.56 10.18 -5.90
C ASP A 89 13.87 11.65 -5.56
N PRO A 90 14.49 11.90 -4.40
CA PRO A 90 14.75 13.24 -3.93
C PRO A 90 15.66 13.92 -4.94
N VAL A 91 15.30 15.13 -5.35
CA VAL A 91 16.29 16.02 -5.95
C VAL A 91 17.33 16.22 -4.85
N THR A 92 18.58 15.86 -5.12
CA THR A 92 19.68 16.03 -4.16
C THR A 92 19.81 17.51 -3.81
N GLU A 93 19.14 17.93 -2.74
CA GLU A 93 19.35 19.24 -2.15
C GLU A 93 20.69 19.20 -1.43
N THR A 94 21.61 20.05 -1.87
CA THR A 94 23.01 20.06 -1.41
C THR A 94 23.20 20.66 -0.01
N ASN A 95 22.13 21.01 0.70
CA ASN A 95 22.17 21.74 1.98
C ASN A 95 21.30 21.14 3.10
N VAL A 96 21.05 19.83 3.11
CA VAL A 96 20.34 19.16 4.22
C VAL A 96 21.32 18.66 5.28
N SER A 97 20.91 18.65 6.55
CA SER A 97 21.72 18.07 7.61
C SER A 97 21.85 16.54 7.44
N PRO A 98 22.90 15.89 7.98
CA PRO A 98 23.05 14.43 7.92
C PRO A 98 21.85 13.66 8.51
N LYS A 99 21.20 14.22 9.55
CA LYS A 99 20.00 13.62 10.17
C LYS A 99 18.82 13.66 9.20
N GLU A 100 18.60 14.79 8.53
CA GLU A 100 17.54 14.94 7.55
C GLU A 100 17.78 14.07 6.31
N GLN A 101 19.03 13.99 5.84
CA GLN A 101 19.40 13.10 4.76
C GLN A 101 19.06 11.63 5.09
N LYS A 102 19.49 11.15 6.26
CA LYS A 102 19.20 9.78 6.72
C LYS A 102 17.69 9.52 6.82
N ARG A 103 16.92 10.50 7.31
CA ARG A 103 15.46 10.39 7.40
C ARG A 103 14.82 10.30 6.01
N THR A 104 15.26 11.12 5.06
CA THR A 104 14.80 11.09 3.68
C THR A 104 15.10 9.76 3.00
N GLU A 105 16.32 9.25 3.15
CA GLU A 105 16.71 7.93 2.64
C GLU A 105 15.86 6.80 3.24
N CYS A 106 15.60 6.86 4.55
CA CYS A 106 14.70 5.91 5.21
C CYS A 106 13.27 5.99 4.64
N ASN A 107 12.71 7.20 4.50
CA ASN A 107 11.36 7.41 3.98
C ASN A 107 11.20 6.84 2.57
N LEU A 108 12.21 7.02 1.71
CA LEU A 108 12.21 6.48 0.35
C LEU A 108 12.27 4.95 0.35
N MET A 109 13.14 4.37 1.17
CA MET A 109 13.24 2.93 1.32
C MET A 109 11.94 2.34 1.86
N HIS A 110 11.32 2.98 2.85
CA HIS A 110 10.06 2.54 3.43
C HIS A 110 8.89 2.70 2.44
N ASN A 111 8.84 3.77 1.66
CA ASN A 111 7.82 3.98 0.64
C ASN A 111 7.79 2.87 -0.42
N LYS A 112 8.96 2.26 -0.71
CA LYS A 112 9.11 1.11 -1.63
C LYS A 112 8.68 -0.23 -1.02
N LYS A 113 8.39 -0.31 0.28
CA LYS A 113 7.92 -1.54 0.93
C LYS A 113 6.40 -1.67 0.81
N SER A 114 5.94 -2.70 0.11
CA SER A 114 4.51 -3.01 0.02
C SER A 114 3.98 -3.51 1.35
N LEU A 115 2.75 -3.14 1.69
CA LEU A 115 2.06 -3.65 2.87
C LEU A 115 1.48 -5.05 2.63
N SER A 116 1.12 -5.35 1.38
CA SER A 116 0.64 -6.66 0.97
C SER A 116 0.77 -6.84 -0.54
N SER A 117 0.49 -8.04 -1.03
CA SER A 117 0.42 -8.36 -2.45
C SER A 117 -0.73 -9.30 -2.77
N PHE A 118 -1.16 -9.30 -4.03
CA PHE A 118 -2.19 -10.20 -4.54
C PHE A 118 -1.96 -10.54 -6.00
N THR A 119 -2.54 -11.64 -6.45
CA THR A 119 -2.46 -12.08 -7.84
C THR A 119 -3.85 -12.10 -8.45
N ILE A 120 -4.00 -11.49 -9.62
CA ILE A 120 -5.19 -11.58 -10.45
C ILE A 120 -4.98 -12.73 -11.43
N GLU A 121 -5.80 -13.77 -11.29
CA GLU A 121 -5.88 -14.90 -12.20
C GLU A 121 -7.07 -14.76 -13.14
N GLU A 122 -7.20 -15.68 -14.10
CA GLU A 122 -8.29 -15.69 -15.09
C GLU A 122 -9.69 -15.65 -14.46
N LYS A 123 -9.87 -16.26 -13.29
CA LYS A 123 -11.17 -16.37 -12.61
C LYS A 123 -11.34 -15.45 -11.40
N SER A 124 -10.36 -14.58 -11.12
CA SER A 124 -10.45 -13.67 -9.98
C SER A 124 -11.62 -12.70 -10.15
N THR A 125 -12.45 -12.62 -9.11
CA THR A 125 -13.58 -11.68 -8.99
C THR A 125 -13.50 -10.80 -7.74
N ASN A 126 -12.73 -11.23 -6.73
CA ASN A 126 -12.58 -10.54 -5.46
C ASN A 126 -11.11 -10.52 -5.03
N VAL A 127 -10.70 -9.44 -4.36
CA VAL A 127 -9.41 -9.30 -3.69
C VAL A 127 -9.68 -8.86 -2.25
N SER A 128 -9.42 -9.74 -1.27
CA SER A 128 -9.54 -9.42 0.15
C SER A 128 -8.17 -9.36 0.82
N ARG A 129 -7.83 -8.25 1.49
CA ARG A 129 -6.53 -8.04 2.15
C ARG A 129 -6.66 -7.25 3.44
N ASN A 130 -5.89 -7.66 4.45
CA ASN A 130 -5.55 -6.81 5.59
C ASN A 130 -4.21 -6.14 5.33
N LEU A 131 -4.14 -4.82 5.50
CA LEU A 131 -2.94 -4.02 5.41
C LEU A 131 -2.52 -3.64 6.83
N HIS A 132 -1.46 -4.28 7.32
CA HIS A 132 -0.96 -4.02 8.66
C HIS A 132 0.01 -2.84 8.65
N ILE A 133 -0.32 -1.79 9.39
CA ILE A 133 0.42 -0.53 9.45
C ILE A 133 1.37 -0.60 10.65
N ILE A 134 2.66 -0.64 10.38
CA ILE A 134 3.68 -0.55 11.42
C ILE A 134 3.97 0.92 11.76
N CYS A 135 4.56 1.16 12.93
CA CYS A 135 5.07 2.47 13.29
C CYS A 135 6.09 2.99 12.28
N ASP A 136 6.14 4.31 12.09
CA ASP A 136 7.10 4.96 11.18
C ASP A 136 8.53 4.60 11.61
N PRO A 137 9.25 3.75 10.84
CA PRO A 137 10.58 3.30 11.21
C PRO A 137 11.65 4.39 11.00
N CYS A 138 11.26 5.52 10.42
CA CYS A 138 12.13 6.65 10.08
C CYS A 138 12.04 7.79 11.10
N MET A 139 11.13 7.70 12.08
CA MET A 139 11.11 8.59 13.23
C MET A 139 11.87 7.99 14.41
N ASP A 140 12.44 8.87 15.22
CA ASP A 140 12.96 8.47 16.52
C ASP A 140 11.80 7.92 17.37
N PRO A 141 12.01 6.84 18.15
CA PRO A 141 10.96 6.30 19.01
C PRO A 141 10.49 7.39 19.98
N LEU A 142 9.18 7.45 20.20
CA LEU A 142 8.64 8.34 21.21
C LEU A 142 9.19 7.96 22.60
N PRO A 143 9.49 8.97 23.44
CA PRO A 143 10.00 8.75 24.79
C PRO A 143 9.02 8.02 25.72
#